data_AF-A0A1U8MFY4-F1
#
_entry.id   AF-A0A1U8MFY4-F1
#
_cell.length_a   1.000
_cell.length_b   1.000
_cell.length_c   1.000
_cell.angle_alpha   90.00
_cell.angle_beta   90.00
_cell.angle_gamma   90.00
#
_symmetry.space_group_name_H-M   'P 1'
#
loop_
_entity.id
_entity.type
_entity.pdbx_description
1 polymer ?
#
loop_
_entity_poly.entity_id
_entity_poly.type
_entity_poly.pdbx_seq_one_letter_code
_entity_poly.pdbx_strand_id
1 'polypeptide(L)'
;MELKWLALVLVVLSLGAGLCDGCLEEERSALFQLKPFFEFINYKFQPNNFELNPKKESSSNCCEWERVECNPITGRVTHLFLNYSGYNKMDWYLNASLFLPFEELQSLSLIGNSIAGCVVNQGLLPFNFIMSFERLSSKLDKLENLDLSENHFNDSILASLSELD
;
A
#
# COMPACT_ATOMS: atom_id res chain seq x y z
N MET A 1 41.27 11.06 22.68
CA MET A 1 39.88 11.20 23.17
C MET A 1 38.89 11.33 22.02
N GLU A 2 39.25 12.00 20.92
CA GLU A 2 38.50 12.12 19.65
C GLU A 2 37.87 10.82 19.10
N LEU A 3 38.61 9.72 19.04
CA LEU A 3 38.12 8.45 18.47
C LEU A 3 36.96 7.83 19.25
N LYS A 4 36.85 8.10 20.57
CA LYS A 4 35.76 7.59 21.41
C LYS A 4 34.45 8.32 21.12
N TRP A 5 34.52 9.60 20.81
CA TRP A 5 33.36 10.41 20.42
C TRP A 5 32.90 10.07 19.00
N LEU A 6 33.82 9.90 18.06
CA LEU A 6 33.49 9.40 16.72
C LEU A 6 32.87 8.00 16.76
N ALA A 7 33.39 7.10 17.59
CA ALA A 7 32.80 5.78 17.79
C ALA A 7 31.40 5.87 18.41
N LEU A 8 31.18 6.74 19.40
CA LEU A 8 29.85 6.96 19.99
C LEU A 8 28.86 7.55 18.98
N VAL A 9 29.28 8.52 18.16
CA VAL A 9 28.45 9.10 17.10
C VAL A 9 28.12 8.04 16.05
N LEU A 10 29.07 7.22 15.62
CA LEU A 10 28.82 6.12 14.68
C LEU A 10 27.91 5.05 15.28
N VAL A 11 28.06 4.73 16.57
CA VAL A 11 27.22 3.77 17.31
C VAL A 11 25.79 4.31 17.44
N VAL A 12 25.63 5.59 17.79
CA VAL A 12 24.30 6.26 17.86
C VAL A 12 23.67 6.40 16.48
N LEU A 13 24.45 6.68 15.43
CA LEU A 13 23.97 6.69 14.05
C LEU A 13 23.57 5.28 13.59
N SER A 14 24.30 4.23 14.00
CA SER A 14 23.94 2.84 13.70
C SER A 14 22.76 2.32 14.53
N LEU A 15 22.57 2.81 15.75
CA LEU A 15 21.44 2.48 16.63
C LEU A 15 20.18 3.30 16.29
N GLY A 16 20.35 4.53 15.80
CA GLY A 16 19.26 5.40 15.36
C GLY A 16 18.77 5.10 13.94
N ALA A 17 19.53 4.33 13.17
CA ALA A 17 19.22 3.95 11.78
C ALA A 17 18.88 2.46 11.59
N GLY A 18 18.71 1.67 12.65
CA GLY A 18 18.41 0.26 12.48
C GLY A 18 17.92 -0.41 13.75
N LEU A 19 16.68 -0.93 13.67
CA LEU A 19 15.99 -1.93 14.51
C LEU A 19 14.60 -1.47 15.00
N CYS A 20 13.78 -0.97 14.08
CA CYS A 20 12.37 -1.34 14.06
C CYS A 20 12.20 -2.31 12.89
N ASP A 21 12.16 -3.61 13.17
CA ASP A 21 11.95 -4.65 12.14
C ASP A 21 10.55 -4.49 11.54
N GLY A 22 10.42 -3.77 10.43
CA GLY A 22 9.11 -3.57 9.78
C GLY A 22 8.85 -2.17 9.25
N CYS A 23 7.68 -2.04 8.62
CA CYS A 23 6.99 -0.76 8.47
C CYS A 23 6.44 -0.27 9.81
N LEU A 24 6.00 1.00 9.81
CA LEU A 24 5.28 1.63 10.91
C LEU A 24 4.07 0.78 11.36
N GLU A 25 3.72 0.77 12.64
CA GLU A 25 2.65 -0.11 13.16
C GLU A 25 1.27 0.21 12.53
N GLU A 26 1.00 1.49 12.24
CA GLU A 26 -0.21 1.95 11.57
C GLU A 26 -0.27 1.47 10.10
N GLU A 27 0.86 1.53 9.38
CA GLU A 27 1.00 1.01 8.01
C GLU A 27 0.84 -0.52 8.00
N ARG A 28 1.46 -1.18 8.96
CA ARG A 28 1.35 -2.63 9.16
C ARG A 28 -0.10 -3.04 9.42
N SER A 29 -0.79 -2.34 10.32
CA SER A 29 -2.21 -2.57 10.61
C SER A 29 -3.09 -2.36 9.38
N ALA A 30 -2.82 -1.30 8.59
CA ALA A 30 -3.52 -1.05 7.33
C ALA A 30 -3.32 -2.18 6.32
N LEU A 31 -2.09 -2.69 6.17
CA LEU A 31 -1.78 -3.84 5.32
C LEU A 31 -2.53 -5.10 5.75
N PHE A 32 -2.66 -5.36 7.04
CA PHE A 32 -3.47 -6.48 7.55
C PHE A 32 -4.96 -6.31 7.27
N GLN A 33 -5.49 -5.09 7.33
CA GLN A 33 -6.87 -4.79 6.95
C GLN A 33 -7.11 -4.92 5.45
N LEU A 34 -6.10 -4.66 4.62
CA LEU A 34 -6.14 -4.83 3.16
C LEU A 34 -6.05 -6.30 2.73
N LYS A 35 -5.42 -7.17 3.54
CA LYS A 35 -5.16 -8.58 3.21
C LYS A 35 -6.38 -9.40 2.74
N PRO A 36 -7.59 -9.28 3.32
CA PRO A 36 -8.77 -10.01 2.82
C PRO A 36 -9.20 -9.56 1.42
N PHE A 37 -8.87 -8.33 1.04
CA PHE A 37 -9.16 -7.77 -0.28
C PHE A 37 -8.07 -8.14 -1.30
N PHE A 38 -6.83 -8.23 -0.83
CA PHE A 38 -5.64 -8.49 -1.65
C PHE A 38 -4.89 -9.71 -1.14
N GLU A 39 -5.38 -10.90 -1.51
CA GLU A 39 -4.90 -12.18 -0.97
C GLU A 39 -3.38 -12.38 -1.17
N PHE A 40 -2.84 -11.86 -2.27
CA PHE A 40 -1.44 -12.04 -2.66
C PHE A 40 -0.49 -10.98 -2.10
N ILE A 41 -0.95 -10.05 -1.26
CA ILE A 41 -0.14 -8.91 -0.78
C ILE A 41 1.17 -9.33 -0.10
N ASN A 42 1.18 -10.47 0.60
CA ASN A 42 2.35 -11.01 1.28
C ASN A 42 2.84 -12.32 0.64
N TYR A 43 2.59 -12.54 -0.65
CA TYR A 43 3.10 -13.71 -1.35
C TYR A 43 4.32 -13.36 -2.18
N LYS A 44 5.25 -14.32 -2.26
CA LYS A 44 6.43 -14.26 -3.12
C LYS A 44 6.26 -15.21 -4.31
N PHE A 45 6.33 -14.68 -5.52
CA PHE A 45 6.36 -15.44 -6.76
C PHE A 45 7.79 -15.92 -7.01
N GLN A 46 8.01 -17.24 -6.99
CA GLN A 46 9.32 -17.80 -7.30
C GLN A 46 9.42 -17.99 -8.82
N PRO A 47 10.46 -17.45 -9.49
CA PRO A 47 10.64 -17.61 -10.94
C PRO A 47 11.01 -19.03 -11.35
N ASN A 48 11.32 -19.90 -10.38
CA ASN A 48 11.81 -21.25 -10.62
C ASN A 48 10.66 -22.26 -10.53
N ASN A 49 9.83 -22.30 -11.57
CA ASN A 49 9.21 -23.47 -12.17
C ASN A 49 8.03 -23.00 -13.03
N PHE A 50 7.68 -23.80 -14.03
CA PHE A 50 6.54 -23.63 -14.93
C PHE A 50 5.17 -23.51 -14.22
N GLU A 51 5.15 -23.51 -12.89
CA GLU A 51 4.01 -23.30 -12.01
C GLU A 51 4.29 -22.10 -11.10
N LEU A 52 3.42 -21.09 -11.18
CA LEU A 52 3.32 -20.04 -10.17
C LEU A 52 2.84 -20.70 -8.87
N ASN A 53 3.77 -21.19 -8.05
CA ASN A 53 3.48 -21.61 -6.67
C ASN A 53 3.87 -20.46 -5.74
N PRO A 54 2.97 -19.49 -5.51
CA PRO A 54 3.27 -18.36 -4.66
C PRO A 54 3.45 -18.88 -3.23
N LYS A 55 4.59 -18.53 -2.60
CA LYS A 55 4.82 -18.88 -1.20
C LYS A 55 4.41 -17.71 -0.32
N LYS A 56 3.60 -17.99 0.68
CA LYS A 56 3.21 -17.01 1.69
C LYS A 56 4.46 -16.58 2.47
N GLU A 57 4.76 -15.30 2.43
CA GLU A 57 5.81 -14.71 3.26
C GLU A 57 5.35 -14.71 4.73
N SER A 58 6.20 -15.28 5.59
CA SER A 58 5.97 -15.38 7.04
C SER A 58 6.59 -14.21 7.80
N SER A 59 7.38 -13.38 7.12
CA SER A 59 8.01 -12.22 7.73
C SER A 59 6.99 -11.26 8.35
N SER A 60 7.26 -10.88 9.60
CA SER A 60 6.57 -9.78 10.28
C SER A 60 6.94 -8.42 9.69
N ASN A 61 8.10 -8.35 9.03
CA ASN A 61 8.58 -7.16 8.35
C ASN A 61 7.86 -7.02 7.01
N CYS A 62 6.93 -6.07 6.92
CA CYS A 62 6.15 -5.89 5.71
C CYS A 62 6.98 -5.38 4.52
N CYS A 63 8.14 -4.75 4.76
CA CYS A 63 9.05 -4.27 3.72
C CYS A 63 9.80 -5.40 3.00
N GLU A 64 9.69 -6.64 3.49
CA GLU A 64 10.19 -7.84 2.82
C GLU A 64 9.15 -8.48 1.90
N TRP A 65 7.91 -8.00 1.93
CA TRP A 65 6.86 -8.52 1.05
C TRP A 65 7.10 -8.03 -0.37
N GLU A 66 7.03 -8.93 -1.35
CA GLU A 66 7.35 -8.62 -2.76
C GLU A 66 6.52 -7.45 -3.34
N ARG A 67 5.34 -7.19 -2.78
CA ARG A 67 4.40 -6.16 -3.25
C ARG A 67 4.42 -4.88 -2.43
N VAL A 68 5.38 -4.74 -1.51
CA VAL A 68 5.55 -3.59 -0.63
C VAL A 68 6.99 -3.11 -0.75
N GLU A 69 7.19 -1.88 -1.22
CA GLU A 69 8.51 -1.25 -1.17
C GLU A 69 8.52 -0.16 -0.10
N CYS A 70 9.58 -0.16 0.71
CA CYS A 70 9.79 0.82 1.75
C CYS A 70 11.00 1.69 1.46
N ASN A 71 10.97 2.92 1.94
CA ASN A 71 12.14 3.78 1.96
C ASN A 71 13.20 3.18 2.91
N PRO A 72 14.44 2.93 2.46
CA PRO A 72 15.46 2.26 3.27
C PRO A 72 15.99 3.11 4.44
N ILE A 73 15.72 4.42 4.43
CA ILE A 73 16.12 5.38 5.47
C ILE A 73 15.00 5.53 6.51
N THR A 74 13.76 5.74 6.06
CA THR A 74 12.63 6.02 6.96
C THR A 74 11.85 4.77 7.39
N GLY A 75 12.00 3.65 6.66
CA GLY A 75 11.23 2.42 6.87
C GLY A 75 9.75 2.53 6.49
N ARG A 76 9.33 3.66 5.91
CA ARG A 76 7.94 3.92 5.51
C ARG A 76 7.61 3.27 4.18
N VAL A 77 6.38 2.80 4.02
CA VAL A 77 5.89 2.25 2.74
C VAL A 77 5.80 3.36 1.69
N THR A 78 6.42 3.13 0.54
CA THR A 78 6.44 4.05 -0.60
C THR A 78 5.73 3.49 -1.84
N HIS A 79 5.76 2.17 -2.05
CA HIS A 79 5.09 1.54 -3.20
C HIS A 79 4.24 0.35 -2.75
N LEU A 80 3.02 0.26 -3.27
CA LEU A 80 2.09 -0.85 -3.06
C LEU A 80 1.59 -1.41 -4.38
N PHE A 81 1.83 -2.71 -4.59
CA PHE A 81 1.45 -3.43 -5.81
C PHE A 81 0.35 -4.45 -5.53
N LEU A 82 -0.90 -3.99 -5.55
CA LEU A 82 -2.08 -4.76 -5.15
C LEU A 82 -2.81 -5.38 -6.34
N ASN A 83 -2.07 -5.80 -7.36
CA ASN A 83 -2.62 -6.21 -8.65
C ASN A 83 -3.21 -7.62 -8.66
N TYR A 84 -4.18 -7.86 -9.53
CA TYR A 84 -4.72 -9.17 -9.89
C TYR A 84 -5.18 -10.03 -8.70
N SER A 85 -5.72 -9.39 -7.66
CA SER A 85 -6.30 -10.08 -6.49
C SER A 85 -7.82 -10.26 -6.59
N GLY A 86 -8.43 -9.78 -7.68
CA GLY A 86 -9.88 -9.80 -7.92
C GLY A 86 -10.37 -10.88 -8.86
N TYR A 87 -9.53 -11.83 -9.29
CA TYR A 87 -9.83 -12.77 -10.39
C TYR A 87 -11.13 -13.61 -10.26
N ASN A 88 -11.75 -13.65 -9.09
CA ASN A 88 -13.05 -14.31 -8.84
C ASN A 88 -14.04 -13.44 -8.05
N LYS A 89 -13.81 -12.13 -7.99
CA LYS A 89 -14.68 -11.20 -7.27
C LYS A 89 -15.66 -10.58 -8.26
N MET A 90 -16.94 -10.60 -7.90
CA MET A 90 -17.90 -9.67 -8.50
C MET A 90 -17.48 -8.24 -8.20
N ASP A 91 -17.99 -7.31 -9.01
CA ASP A 91 -17.82 -5.87 -8.81
C ASP A 91 -17.97 -5.49 -7.33
N TRP A 92 -16.93 -4.85 -6.81
CA TRP A 92 -16.87 -4.47 -5.41
C TRP A 92 -16.35 -3.04 -5.23
N TYR A 93 -16.60 -2.50 -4.05
CA TYR A 93 -16.26 -1.13 -3.71
C TYR A 93 -15.11 -1.10 -2.72
N LEU A 94 -14.04 -0.38 -3.08
CA LEU A 94 -12.83 -0.24 -2.27
C LEU A 94 -13.02 0.82 -1.18
N ASN A 95 -12.71 0.47 0.06
CA ASN A 95 -12.57 1.48 1.11
C ASN A 95 -11.21 2.18 0.97
N ALA A 96 -11.18 3.27 0.21
CA ALA A 96 -9.95 4.03 -0.02
C ALA A 96 -9.35 4.64 1.27
N SER A 97 -10.13 4.72 2.37
CA SER A 97 -9.60 5.22 3.66
C SER A 97 -8.51 4.31 4.24
N LEU A 98 -8.43 3.06 3.80
CA LEU A 98 -7.39 2.11 4.22
C LEU A 98 -5.99 2.51 3.76
N PHE A 99 -5.86 3.43 2.80
CA PHE A 99 -4.56 3.90 2.34
C PHE A 99 -4.04 5.15 3.08
N LEU A 100 -4.88 5.80 3.90
CA LEU A 100 -4.49 7.01 4.63
C LEU A 100 -3.28 6.84 5.58
N PRO A 101 -3.04 5.68 6.20
CA PRO A 101 -1.84 5.48 7.03
C PRO A 101 -0.52 5.51 6.27
N PHE A 102 -0.53 5.32 4.94
CA PHE A 102 0.68 5.32 4.11
C PHE A 102 1.03 6.75 3.66
N GLU A 103 1.42 7.61 4.60
CA GLU A 103 1.70 9.03 4.33
C GLU A 103 2.88 9.25 3.37
N GLU A 104 3.77 8.28 3.20
CA GLU A 104 4.90 8.34 2.26
C GLU A 104 4.65 7.59 0.95
N LEU A 105 3.40 7.18 0.68
CA LEU A 105 3.04 6.43 -0.50
C LEU A 105 3.22 7.28 -1.77
N GLN A 106 4.11 6.81 -2.65
CA GLN A 106 4.43 7.41 -3.94
C GLN A 106 3.74 6.68 -5.09
N SER A 107 3.55 5.36 -4.97
CA SER A 107 2.94 4.55 -6.01
C SER A 107 1.91 3.57 -5.45
N LEU A 108 0.71 3.59 -6.03
CA LEU A 108 -0.36 2.65 -5.74
C LEU A 108 -0.85 2.00 -7.03
N SER A 109 -0.67 0.69 -7.14
CA SER A 109 -1.15 -0.11 -8.27
C SER A 109 -2.28 -1.03 -7.81
N LEU A 110 -3.45 -0.90 -8.44
CA LEU A 110 -4.68 -1.64 -8.16
C LEU A 110 -5.19 -2.37 -9.40
N ILE A 111 -4.30 -2.73 -10.33
CA ILE A 111 -4.63 -3.28 -11.64
C ILE A 111 -5.43 -4.58 -11.51
N GLY A 112 -6.47 -4.76 -12.32
CA GLY A 112 -7.06 -6.09 -12.52
C GLY A 112 -7.80 -6.62 -11.29
N ASN A 113 -8.51 -5.77 -10.55
CA ASN A 113 -9.15 -6.15 -9.29
C ASN A 113 -10.68 -6.15 -9.33
N SER A 114 -11.33 -5.88 -10.47
CA SER A 114 -12.79 -5.75 -10.58
C SER A 114 -13.38 -4.70 -9.62
N ILE A 115 -12.64 -3.62 -9.35
CA ILE A 115 -13.13 -2.53 -8.50
C ILE A 115 -14.11 -1.68 -9.32
N ALA A 116 -15.32 -1.50 -8.81
CA ALA A 116 -16.36 -0.69 -9.46
C ALA A 116 -16.42 0.75 -8.91
N GLY A 117 -15.88 0.98 -7.70
CA GLY A 117 -15.81 2.32 -7.12
C GLY A 117 -15.23 2.34 -5.71
N CYS A 118 -15.32 3.50 -5.04
CA CYS A 118 -14.82 3.70 -3.67
C CYS A 118 -15.92 4.09 -2.68
N VAL A 119 -15.79 3.61 -1.44
CA VAL A 119 -16.69 3.93 -0.32
C VAL A 119 -15.92 4.46 0.88
N VAL A 120 -16.58 5.24 1.73
CA VAL A 120 -16.08 5.65 3.04
C VAL A 120 -16.71 4.77 4.10
N ASN A 121 -15.93 3.93 4.77
CA ASN A 121 -16.35 3.42 6.08
C ASN A 121 -15.95 4.43 7.15
N GLN A 122 -16.88 5.31 7.49
CA GLN A 122 -16.90 5.98 8.78
C GLN A 122 -18.22 5.59 9.42
N GLY A 123 -18.15 4.96 10.59
CA GLY A 123 -19.28 4.27 11.19
C GLY A 123 -20.60 5.04 11.15
N LEU A 124 -21.67 4.30 10.84
CA LEU A 124 -23.07 4.65 11.14
C LEU A 124 -23.63 5.93 10.50
N LEU A 125 -23.68 6.07 9.17
CA LEU A 125 -24.77 6.84 8.52
C LEU A 125 -25.14 6.27 7.12
N PRO A 126 -26.44 6.13 6.78
CA PRO A 126 -26.91 5.48 5.56
C PRO A 126 -26.84 6.35 4.29
N PHE A 127 -26.08 7.44 4.31
CA PHE A 127 -25.90 8.33 3.16
C PHE A 127 -24.41 8.37 2.81
N ASN A 128 -23.97 7.32 2.09
CA ASN A 128 -22.59 7.13 1.64
C ASN A 128 -22.09 8.36 0.88
N PHE A 129 -21.22 9.14 1.53
CA PHE A 129 -20.41 10.14 0.86
C PHE A 129 -19.34 9.38 0.06
N ILE A 130 -19.47 9.35 -1.26
CA ILE A 130 -18.47 8.79 -2.17
C ILE A 130 -17.17 9.56 -1.91
N MET A 131 -16.14 8.86 -1.45
CA MET A 131 -14.78 9.39 -1.56
C MET A 131 -14.34 9.08 -2.99
N SER A 132 -14.31 10.12 -3.82
CA SER A 132 -13.60 10.08 -5.10
C SER A 132 -12.12 9.81 -4.84
N PHE A 133 -11.44 9.15 -5.77
CA PHE A 133 -9.98 9.00 -5.72
C PHE A 133 -9.27 10.36 -5.65
N GLU A 134 -9.88 11.43 -6.19
CA GLU A 134 -9.47 12.82 -5.99
C GLU A 134 -9.25 13.17 -4.51
N ARG A 135 -10.21 12.84 -3.63
CA ARG A 135 -10.06 13.10 -2.19
C ARG A 135 -9.01 12.22 -1.53
N LEU A 136 -8.74 11.03 -2.07
CA LEU A 136 -7.64 10.18 -1.61
C LEU A 136 -6.30 10.79 -2.03
N SER A 137 -6.16 11.18 -3.29
CA SER A 137 -4.97 11.84 -3.85
C SER A 137 -4.67 13.13 -3.09
N SER A 138 -5.68 13.95 -2.76
CA SER A 138 -5.50 15.17 -1.95
C SER A 138 -4.95 14.92 -0.54
N LYS A 139 -5.09 13.70 -0.01
CA LYS A 139 -4.63 13.31 1.33
C LYS A 139 -3.31 12.55 1.31
N LEU A 140 -2.93 12.01 0.16
CA LEU A 140 -1.66 11.36 -0.10
C LEU A 140 -0.82 12.32 -0.95
N ASP A 141 -0.29 13.35 -0.31
CA ASP A 141 0.41 14.47 -0.94
C ASP A 141 1.69 14.06 -1.69
N LYS A 142 2.23 12.88 -1.38
CA LYS A 142 3.38 12.26 -2.03
C LYS A 142 3.02 11.28 -3.15
N LEU A 143 1.74 11.03 -3.40
CA LEU A 143 1.30 10.06 -4.41
C LEU A 143 1.55 10.61 -5.82
N GLU A 144 2.48 9.99 -6.53
CA GLU A 144 2.87 10.36 -7.89
C GLU A 144 2.20 9.44 -8.93
N ASN A 145 2.06 8.15 -8.60
CA ASN A 145 1.56 7.14 -9.51
C ASN A 145 0.34 6.42 -8.93
N LEU A 146 -0.79 6.51 -9.62
CA LEU A 146 -2.01 5.78 -9.29
C LEU A 146 -2.46 4.98 -10.51
N ASP A 147 -2.27 3.66 -10.47
CA ASP A 147 -2.68 2.77 -11.56
C ASP A 147 -3.97 2.03 -11.19
N LEU A 148 -5.04 2.37 -11.92
CA LEU A 148 -6.39 1.84 -11.77
C LEU A 148 -6.83 1.00 -12.97
N SER A 149 -5.90 0.67 -13.87
CA SER A 149 -6.18 -0.05 -15.11
C SER A 149 -6.83 -1.41 -14.88
N GLU A 150 -7.55 -1.92 -15.88
CA GLU A 150 -8.21 -3.24 -15.82
C GLU A 150 -9.18 -3.40 -14.62
N ASN A 151 -9.83 -2.31 -14.20
CA ASN A 151 -10.95 -2.33 -13.24
C ASN A 151 -12.28 -1.98 -13.93
N HIS A 152 -13.39 -2.05 -13.20
CA HIS A 152 -14.74 -1.82 -13.70
C HIS A 152 -15.30 -0.47 -13.24
N PHE A 153 -14.43 0.54 -13.11
CA PHE A 153 -14.86 1.88 -12.71
C PHE A 153 -15.89 2.43 -13.68
N ASN A 154 -16.98 2.98 -13.14
CA ASN A 154 -17.98 3.66 -13.95
C ASN A 154 -17.41 4.98 -14.50
N ASP A 155 -17.86 5.40 -15.69
CA ASP A 155 -17.34 6.60 -16.41
C ASP A 155 -17.33 7.87 -15.54
N SER A 156 -18.29 7.98 -14.62
CA SER A 156 -18.41 9.08 -13.65
C SER A 156 -17.22 9.19 -12.67
N ILE A 157 -16.57 8.07 -12.34
CA ILE A 157 -15.42 8.03 -11.43
C ILE A 157 -14.15 8.39 -12.20
N LEU A 158 -14.03 7.92 -13.44
CA LEU A 158 -12.92 8.26 -14.33
C LEU A 158 -12.91 9.76 -14.67
N ALA A 159 -14.09 10.37 -14.85
CA ALA A 159 -14.21 11.82 -15.06
C ALA A 159 -13.66 12.64 -13.88
N SER A 160 -13.82 12.18 -12.64
CA SER A 160 -13.25 12.84 -11.45
C SER A 160 -11.72 12.69 -11.31
N LEU A 161 -11.12 11.78 -12.09
CA LEU A 161 -9.67 11.57 -12.12
C LEU A 161 -8.99 12.39 -13.21
N SER A 162 -9.67 12.65 -14.33
CA SER A 162 -9.13 13.47 -15.43
C SER A 162 -8.99 14.96 -15.10
N GLU A 163 -9.54 15.42 -13.98
CA GLU A 163 -9.33 16.78 -13.47
C GLU A 163 -8.03 16.91 -12.63
N LEU A 164 -7.26 15.82 -12.47
CA LEU A 164 -5.99 15.78 -11.73
C LEU A 164 -4.75 16.12 -12.58
N ASP A 165 -4.91 16.38 -13.89
CA ASP A 165 -3.85 16.84 -14.80
C ASP A 165 -3.67 18.38 -14.78
#